data_AF-A0A416ZS18-F1
#
_entry.id   AF-A0A416ZS18-F1
#
_cell.length_a   1.000
_cell.length_b   1.000
_cell.length_c   1.000
_cell.angle_alpha   90.00
_cell.angle_beta   90.00
_cell.angle_gamma   90.00
#
_symmetry.space_group_name_H-M   'P 1'
#
loop_
_entity.id
_entity.type
_entity.pdbx_description
1 polymer ?
#
loop_
_entity_poly.entity_id
_entity_poly.type
_entity_poly.pdbx_seq_one_letter_code
_entity_poly.pdbx_strand_id
1 'polypeptide(L)'
;MEKITTDEAAKMLEHLTGKRYVISASKKKEPMRVEYPARYMRKAELLRMENPLIGREVLNRAIMYAPEGVARKVDPRKKNSPVIFDTEKFEEWRQKH
;
A
#
# COMPACT_ATOMS: atom_id res chain seq x y z
N MET A 1 -21.33 -25.83 16.18
CA MET A 1 -20.01 -25.47 16.73
C MET A 1 -20.15 -24.12 17.40
N GLU A 2 -20.11 -24.08 18.72
CA GLU A 2 -20.07 -22.83 19.48
C GLU A 2 -18.76 -22.10 19.19
N LYS A 3 -18.86 -20.80 18.91
CA LYS A 3 -17.69 -19.96 18.63
C LYS A 3 -17.31 -19.26 19.94
N ILE A 4 -16.11 -19.55 20.44
CA ILE A 4 -15.57 -18.86 21.61
C ILE A 4 -15.15 -17.44 21.24
N THR A 5 -15.30 -16.51 22.18
CA THR A 5 -14.83 -15.14 22.01
C THR A 5 -13.31 -15.05 22.18
N THR A 6 -12.70 -13.96 21.69
CA THR A 6 -11.26 -13.70 21.85
C THR A 6 -10.83 -13.53 23.31
N ASP A 7 -11.72 -13.07 24.19
CA ASP A 7 -11.46 -12.96 25.63
C ASP A 7 -11.44 -14.34 26.29
N GLU A 8 -12.40 -15.20 25.95
CA GLU A 8 -12.45 -16.58 26.44
C GLU A 8 -11.23 -17.39 25.97
N ALA A 9 -10.85 -17.25 24.70
CA ALA A 9 -9.64 -17.89 24.17
C ALA A 9 -8.37 -17.40 24.88
N ALA A 10 -8.27 -16.10 25.19
CA ALA A 10 -7.13 -15.54 25.92
C ALA A 10 -7.05 -16.09 27.35
N LYS A 11 -8.19 -16.20 28.05
CA LYS A 11 -8.28 -16.78 29.41
C LYS A 11 -7.92 -18.27 29.42
N MET A 12 -8.39 -19.04 28.43
CA MET A 12 -8.03 -20.46 28.32
C MET A 12 -6.52 -20.65 28.10
N LEU A 13 -5.91 -19.83 27.25
CA LEU A 13 -4.45 -19.85 27.03
C LEU A 13 -3.68 -19.48 28.29
N GLU A 14 -4.14 -18.46 29.04
CA GLU A 14 -3.52 -18.07 30.30
C GLU A 14 -3.58 -19.20 31.33
N HIS A 15 -4.72 -19.88 31.45
CA HIS A 15 -4.85 -21.00 32.38
C HIS A 15 -3.97 -22.21 32.00
N LEU A 16 -3.81 -22.48 30.71
CA LEU A 16 -3.01 -23.62 30.22
C LEU A 16 -1.50 -23.39 30.27
N THR A 17 -1.05 -22.15 30.14
CA THR A 17 0.37 -21.82 29.94
C THR A 17 0.96 -20.95 31.05
N GLY A 18 0.12 -20.40 31.93
CA GLY A 18 0.50 -19.44 32.98
C GLY A 18 0.95 -18.07 32.44
N LYS A 19 0.79 -17.79 31.14
CA LYS A 19 1.21 -16.54 30.51
C LYS A 19 0.01 -15.77 30.01
N ARG A 20 0.02 -14.45 30.19
CA ARG A 20 -1.06 -13.57 29.73
C ARG A 20 -0.96 -13.35 28.22
N TYR A 21 -1.98 -13.74 27.48
CA TYR A 21 -2.09 -13.52 26.03
C TYR A 21 -3.07 -12.40 25.72
N VAL A 22 -2.72 -11.54 24.76
CA VAL A 22 -3.64 -10.57 24.18
C VAL A 22 -3.91 -11.01 22.74
N ILE A 23 -5.11 -11.55 22.51
CA ILE A 23 -5.55 -11.92 21.16
C ILE A 23 -6.22 -10.68 20.56
N SER A 24 -5.42 -9.80 19.98
CA SER A 24 -5.97 -8.75 19.14
C SER A 24 -6.39 -9.37 17.82
N ALA A 25 -7.71 -9.50 17.58
CA ALA A 25 -8.20 -9.62 16.21
C ALA A 25 -7.60 -8.43 15.46
N SER A 26 -6.77 -8.71 14.45
CA SER A 26 -6.07 -7.68 13.67
C SER A 26 -7.11 -6.66 13.21
N LYS A 27 -7.22 -5.53 13.92
CA LYS A 27 -7.96 -4.36 13.46
C LYS A 27 -7.38 -4.12 12.09
N LYS A 28 -8.17 -4.33 11.03
CA LYS A 28 -7.71 -4.07 9.66
C LYS A 28 -7.06 -2.70 9.71
N LYS A 29 -5.74 -2.65 9.60
CA LYS A 29 -4.98 -1.40 9.58
C LYS A 29 -5.62 -0.63 8.44
N GLU A 30 -6.29 0.49 8.71
CA GLU A 30 -6.78 1.32 7.62
C GLU A 30 -5.60 1.54 6.67
N PRO A 31 -5.76 1.28 5.37
CA PRO A 31 -4.66 1.45 4.45
C PRO A 31 -4.19 2.90 4.56
N MET A 32 -2.94 3.12 4.95
CA MET A 32 -2.35 4.47 4.98
C MET A 32 -2.39 5.01 3.56
N ARG A 33 -3.39 5.86 3.29
CA ARG A 33 -3.64 6.42 1.97
C ARG A 33 -2.81 7.68 1.82
N VAL A 34 -2.17 7.83 0.66
CA VAL A 34 -1.49 9.08 0.32
C VAL A 34 -2.45 10.03 -0.38
N GLU A 35 -2.43 11.28 0.02
CA GLU A 35 -3.10 12.36 -0.70
C GLU A 35 -2.16 12.94 -1.76
N TYR A 36 -2.65 13.00 -3.00
CA TYR A 36 -1.89 13.47 -4.14
C TYR A 36 -2.41 14.85 -4.59
N PRO A 37 -1.52 15.81 -4.88
CA PRO A 37 -1.93 17.14 -5.34
C PRO A 37 -2.72 17.16 -6.66
N ALA A 38 -2.51 16.16 -7.52
CA ALA A 38 -3.17 16.06 -8.82
C ALA A 38 -3.44 14.61 -9.19
N ARG A 39 -4.43 14.41 -10.08
CA ARG A 39 -4.77 13.09 -10.62
C ARG A 39 -3.64 12.49 -11.46
N TYR A 40 -2.94 13.33 -12.22
CA TYR A 40 -1.86 12.90 -13.09
C TYR A 40 -0.58 13.60 -12.66
N MET A 41 0.43 12.83 -12.28
CA MET A 41 1.71 13.37 -11.80
C MET A 41 2.88 12.66 -12.47
N ARG A 42 3.98 13.39 -12.68
CA ARG A 42 5.23 12.81 -13.18
C ARG A 42 6.03 12.20 -12.03
N LYS A 43 6.94 11.29 -12.38
CA LYS A 43 7.90 10.70 -11.42
C LYS A 43 8.61 11.75 -10.55
N ALA A 44 9.07 12.83 -11.17
CA ALA A 44 9.79 13.88 -10.46
C ALA A 44 8.92 14.63 -9.45
N GLU A 45 7.63 14.82 -9.75
CA GLU A 45 6.68 15.49 -8.86
C GLU A 45 6.34 14.59 -7.66
N LEU A 46 6.13 13.29 -7.90
CA LEU A 46 5.92 12.31 -6.84
C LEU A 46 7.13 12.20 -5.90
N LEU A 47 8.36 12.24 -6.43
CA LEU A 47 9.58 12.23 -5.62
C LEU A 47 9.75 13.51 -4.78
N ARG A 48 9.29 14.67 -5.29
CA ARG A 48 9.33 15.94 -4.55
C ARG A 48 8.37 16.01 -3.38
N MET A 49 7.40 15.10 -3.29
CA MET A 49 6.52 15.02 -2.12
C MET A 49 7.26 14.50 -0.89
N GLU A 50 8.45 13.92 -1.06
CA GLU A 50 9.28 13.34 0.02
C GLU A 50 8.48 12.36 0.91
N ASN A 51 7.47 11.71 0.34
CA ASN A 51 6.59 10.81 1.05
C ASN A 51 7.27 9.45 1.20
N PRO A 52 7.42 8.90 2.43
CA PRO A 52 8.10 7.63 2.66
C PRO A 52 7.41 6.44 1.98
N LEU A 53 6.11 6.55 1.65
CA LEU A 53 5.35 5.52 0.95
C LEU A 53 5.55 5.55 -0.57
N ILE A 54 6.12 6.64 -1.10
CA ILE A 54 6.30 6.88 -2.54
C ILE A 54 7.79 7.12 -2.84
N GLY A 55 8.60 6.12 -2.51
CA GLY A 55 10.03 6.13 -2.79
C GLY A 55 10.37 5.86 -4.26
N ARG A 56 11.63 6.12 -4.62
CA ARG A 56 12.18 5.86 -5.97
C ARG A 56 11.99 4.41 -6.42
N GLU A 57 12.16 3.47 -5.51
CA GLU A 57 11.98 2.04 -5.75
C GLU A 57 10.53 1.67 -6.05
N VAL A 58 9.58 2.25 -5.32
CA VAL A 58 8.14 2.03 -5.54
C VAL A 58 7.74 2.53 -6.93
N LEU A 59 8.19 3.74 -7.28
CA LEU A 59 7.92 4.33 -8.60
C LEU A 59 8.59 3.53 -9.73
N ASN A 60 9.81 3.02 -9.52
CA ASN A 60 10.48 2.14 -10.49
C ASN A 60 9.72 0.82 -10.69
N ARG A 61 9.27 0.17 -9.60
CA ARG A 61 8.45 -1.04 -9.69
C ARG A 61 7.15 -0.78 -10.43
N ALA A 62 6.49 0.34 -10.17
CA ALA A 62 5.27 0.71 -10.88
C ALA A 62 5.53 0.92 -12.38
N ILE A 63 6.64 1.56 -12.76
CA ILE A 63 7.03 1.71 -14.18
C ILE A 63 7.26 0.37 -14.88
N MET A 64 7.83 -0.61 -14.17
CA MET A 64 8.21 -1.90 -14.75
C MET A 64 7.06 -2.90 -14.79
N TYR A 65 6.23 -2.94 -13.74
CA TYR A 65 5.32 -4.05 -13.48
C TYR A 65 3.85 -3.62 -13.38
N ALA A 66 3.56 -2.33 -13.19
CA ALA A 66 2.17 -1.92 -13.10
C ALA A 66 1.52 -1.89 -14.49
N PRO A 67 0.18 -2.07 -14.56
CA PRO A 67 -0.57 -1.90 -15.79
C PRO A 67 -0.37 -0.50 -16.40
N GLU A 68 -0.53 -0.37 -17.71
CA GLU A 68 -0.39 0.92 -18.42
C GLU A 68 -1.35 2.01 -17.89
N GLY A 69 -2.48 1.61 -17.30
CA GLY A 69 -3.40 2.51 -16.64
C GLY A 69 -2.85 3.17 -15.36
N VAL A 70 -1.81 2.60 -14.75
CA VAL A 70 -1.17 3.10 -13.52
C VAL A 70 0.00 4.01 -13.85
N ALA A 71 0.91 3.55 -14.72
CA ALA A 71 2.10 4.27 -15.12
C ALA A 71 2.32 4.10 -16.62
N ARG A 72 2.49 5.21 -17.36
CA ARG A 72 2.74 5.16 -18.79
C ARG A 72 3.65 6.29 -19.25
N LYS A 73 4.34 6.09 -20.37
CA LYS A 73 5.06 7.17 -21.04
C LYS A 73 4.06 8.16 -21.63
N VAL A 74 4.38 9.44 -21.57
CA VAL A 74 3.60 10.49 -22.24
C VAL A 74 3.62 10.29 -23.76
N ASP A 75 4.78 9.86 -24.28
CA ASP A 75 4.96 9.49 -25.68
C ASP A 75 5.69 8.13 -25.73
N PRO A 76 5.00 7.02 -26.05
CA PRO A 76 5.60 5.70 -26.05
C PRO A 76 6.65 5.52 -27.16
N ARG A 77 6.62 6.35 -28.21
CA ARG A 77 7.57 6.26 -29.34
C ARG A 77 8.94 6.83 -28.98
N LYS A 78 9.01 7.71 -27.97
CA LYS A 78 10.26 8.33 -27.52
C LYS A 78 10.85 7.56 -26.35
N LYS A 79 12.09 7.07 -26.52
CA LYS A 79 12.81 6.28 -25.49
C LYS A 79 12.85 7.01 -24.14
N ASN A 80 13.21 8.30 -24.15
CA ASN A 80 13.39 9.15 -22.96
C ASN A 80 12.14 9.98 -22.62
N SER A 81 10.96 9.57 -23.11
CA SER A 81 9.72 10.28 -22.78
C SER A 81 9.44 10.23 -21.28
N PRO A 82 8.98 11.33 -20.67
CA PRO A 82 8.55 11.33 -19.27
C PRO A 82 7.48 10.28 -19.02
N VAL A 83 7.48 9.71 -17.81
CA VAL A 83 6.41 8.83 -17.31
C VAL A 83 5.42 9.66 -16.50
N ILE A 84 4.14 9.43 -16.77
CA ILE A 84 3.01 9.96 -16.01
C ILE A 84 2.31 8.83 -15.25
N PHE A 85 1.88 9.12 -14.03
CA PHE A 85 1.16 8.22 -13.15
C PHE A 85 -0.26 8.72 -12.96
N ASP A 86 -1.23 7.82 -13.04
CA ASP A 86 -2.59 8.06 -12.58
C ASP A 86 -2.61 7.77 -11.07
N THR A 87 -2.67 8.82 -10.25
CA THR A 87 -2.42 8.73 -8.80
C THR A 87 -3.47 7.92 -8.07
N GLU A 88 -4.72 7.91 -8.56
CA GLU A 88 -5.79 7.08 -8.01
C GLU A 88 -5.47 5.60 -8.20
N LYS A 89 -5.17 5.21 -9.44
CA LYS A 89 -4.85 3.82 -9.79
C LYS A 89 -3.52 3.37 -9.22
N PHE A 90 -2.55 4.28 -9.15
CA PHE A 90 -1.26 4.03 -8.53
C PHE A 90 -1.41 3.73 -7.04
N GLU A 91 -2.26 4.49 -6.34
CA GLU A 91 -2.53 4.25 -4.93
C GLU A 91 -3.23 2.90 -4.71
N GLU A 92 -4.23 2.56 -5.54
CA GLU A 92 -4.87 1.25 -5.51
C GLU A 92 -3.89 0.10 -5.78
N TRP A 93 -2.96 0.30 -6.73
CA TRP A 93 -1.94 -0.70 -7.06
C TRP A 93 -0.92 -0.85 -5.93
N ARG A 94 -0.47 0.26 -5.33
CA ARG A 94 0.49 0.30 -4.21
C ARG A 94 -0.08 -0.38 -2.96
N GLN A 95 -1.37 -0.26 -2.69
CA GLN A 95 -1.98 -0.93 -1.54
C GLN A 95 -2.07 -2.45 -1.69
N LYS A 96 -1.90 -2.97 -2.92
CA LYS A 96 -1.95 -4.40 -3.23
C LYS A 96 -0.57 -5.07 -3.35
N HIS A 97 0.53 -4.32 -3.42
CA HIS A 97 1.89 -4.81 -3.78
C HIS A 97 3.01 -4.26 -2.89
#